data_AF-A0A520IKD9-F1
#
_entry.id   AF-A0A520IKD9-F1
#
_cell.length_a   1.000
_cell.length_b   1.000
_cell.length_c   1.000
_cell.angle_alpha   90.00
_cell.angle_beta   90.00
_cell.angle_gamma   90.00
#
_symmetry.space_group_name_H-M   'P 1'
#
loop_
_entity.id
_entity.type
_entity.pdbx_description
1 polymer ?
#
loop_
_entity_poly.entity_id
_entity_poly.type
_entity_poly.pdbx_seq_one_letter_code
_entity_poly.pdbx_strand_id
1 'polypeptide(L)'
;MNAPISITTPLDPATFAMVEELARYRGITGEEFVAEAIREAAEHHAGMRTFIQEGIDSADRGELISQEDMETWFEERVAARRRG
;
A
#
# COMPACT_ATOMS: atom_id res chain seq x y z
N MET A 1 17.06 15.89 18.62
CA MET A 1 16.30 15.83 17.35
C MET A 1 17.28 15.46 16.27
N ASN A 2 17.04 14.38 15.53
CA ASN A 2 17.90 14.03 14.40
C ASN A 2 17.64 15.03 13.26
N ALA A 3 18.69 15.46 12.57
CA ALA A 3 18.55 16.37 11.45
C ALA A 3 17.76 15.68 10.30
N PRO A 4 16.93 16.42 9.55
CA PRO A 4 16.26 15.88 8.38
C PRO A 4 17.29 15.38 7.36
N ILE A 5 16.97 14.26 6.72
CA ILE A 5 17.79 13.64 5.66
C ILE A 5 17.13 13.96 4.32
N SER A 6 17.93 14.37 3.33
CA SER A 6 17.46 14.66 1.97
C SER A 6 17.93 13.58 0.99
N ILE A 7 17.05 13.20 0.07
CA ILE A 7 17.37 12.38 -1.08
C ILE A 7 17.39 13.31 -2.30
N THR A 8 18.43 13.23 -3.13
CA THR A 8 18.54 14.01 -4.37
C THR A 8 18.68 13.07 -5.55
N THR A 9 17.74 13.17 -6.49
CA THR A 9 17.72 12.40 -7.73
C THR A 9 17.06 13.22 -8.82
N PRO A 10 17.51 13.14 -10.09
CA PRO A 10 16.80 13.79 -11.19
C PRO A 10 15.42 13.16 -11.39
N LEU A 11 14.44 14.00 -11.71
CA LEU A 11 13.15 13.60 -12.26
C LEU A 11 13.14 13.94 -13.75
N ASP A 12 12.46 13.12 -14.56
CA ASP A 12 12.22 13.52 -15.93
C ASP A 12 11.28 14.75 -15.97
N PRO A 13 11.36 15.58 -17.02
CA PRO A 13 10.60 16.83 -17.07
C PRO A 13 9.08 16.66 -17.01
N ALA A 14 8.55 15.55 -17.52
CA ALA A 14 7.11 15.30 -17.53
C ALA A 14 6.62 14.97 -16.11
N THR A 15 7.32 14.09 -15.40
CA THR A 15 7.04 13.79 -13.99
C THR A 15 7.17 15.02 -13.11
N PHE A 16 8.20 15.84 -13.31
CA PHE A 16 8.36 17.09 -12.54
C PHE A 16 7.17 18.04 -12.75
N ALA A 17 6.72 18.21 -14.00
CA ALA A 17 5.56 19.04 -14.30
C ALA A 17 4.28 18.54 -13.62
N MET A 18 4.07 17.23 -13.57
CA MET A 18 2.93 16.62 -12.85
C MET A 18 3.01 16.87 -11.34
N VAL A 19 4.19 16.71 -10.73
CA VAL A 19 4.41 17.00 -9.30
C VAL A 19 4.03 18.45 -8.98
N GLU A 20 4.54 19.40 -9.78
CA GLU A 20 4.26 20.83 -9.59
C GLU A 20 2.78 21.18 -9.76
N GLU A 21 2.08 20.53 -10.70
CA GLU A 21 0.64 20.71 -10.88
C GLU A 21 -0.16 20.20 -9.67
N LEU A 22 0.15 18.99 -9.21
CA LEU A 22 -0.53 18.36 -8.07
C LEU A 22 -0.25 19.09 -6.75
N ALA A 23 0.98 19.51 -6.54
CA ALA A 23 1.38 20.32 -5.39
C ALA A 23 0.60 21.65 -5.36
N ARG A 24 0.54 22.35 -6.50
CA ARG A 24 -0.23 23.60 -6.65
C ARG A 24 -1.71 23.40 -6.40
N TYR A 25 -2.31 22.34 -6.93
CA TYR A 25 -3.72 22.00 -6.68
C TYR A 25 -4.00 21.80 -5.18
N ARG A 26 -3.05 21.23 -4.44
CA ARG A 26 -3.15 20.98 -3.00
C ARG A 26 -2.68 22.15 -2.12
N GLY A 27 -2.12 23.21 -2.71
CA GLY A 27 -1.60 24.37 -1.99
C GLY A 27 -0.32 24.09 -1.18
N ILE A 28 0.48 23.11 -1.59
CA ILE A 28 1.76 22.73 -0.98
C ILE A 28 2.92 22.90 -1.97
N THR A 29 4.16 22.79 -1.49
CA THR A 29 5.36 22.79 -2.35
C THR A 29 5.54 21.44 -3.07
N GLY A 30 6.28 21.44 -4.18
CA GLY A 30 6.64 20.22 -4.90
C GLY A 30 7.44 19.26 -4.00
N GLU A 31 8.32 19.79 -3.15
CA GLU A 31 9.11 19.00 -2.19
C GLU A 31 8.23 18.33 -1.13
N GLU A 32 7.24 19.04 -0.58
CA GLU A 32 6.28 18.46 0.36
C GLU A 32 5.44 17.37 -0.29
N PHE A 33 4.99 17.59 -1.53
CA PHE A 33 4.25 16.58 -2.29
C PHE A 33 5.10 15.33 -2.52
N VAL A 34 6.35 15.48 -2.94
CA VAL A 34 7.26 14.35 -3.17
C VAL A 34 7.56 13.60 -1.88
N ALA A 35 7.79 14.32 -0.77
CA ALA A 35 8.05 13.69 0.52
C ALA A 35 6.85 12.84 0.99
N GLU A 36 5.63 13.36 0.82
CA GLU A 36 4.40 12.62 1.14
C GLU A 36 4.20 11.41 0.23
N ALA A 37 4.36 11.59 -1.09
CA ALA A 37 4.20 10.50 -2.05
C ALA A 37 5.20 9.36 -1.82
N ILE A 38 6.46 9.68 -1.51
CA ILE A 38 7.48 8.68 -1.17
C ILE A 38 7.14 7.96 0.13
N ARG A 39 6.65 8.69 1.15
CA ARG A 39 6.21 8.09 2.42
C ARG A 39 5.08 7.09 2.18
N GLU A 40 4.04 7.49 1.45
CA GLU A 40 2.89 6.63 1.14
C GLU A 40 3.30 5.38 0.36
N ALA A 41 4.15 5.55 -0.67
CA ALA A 41 4.68 4.42 -1.42
C ALA A 41 5.48 3.47 -0.52
N ALA A 42 6.35 4.00 0.35
CA ALA A 42 7.14 3.20 1.27
C ALA A 42 6.27 2.44 2.28
N GLU A 43 5.26 3.09 2.87
CA GLU A 43 4.30 2.47 3.78
C GLU A 43 3.50 1.37 3.09
N HIS A 44 3.00 1.64 1.87
CA HIS A 44 2.25 0.66 1.08
C HIS A 44 3.11 -0.58 0.76
N HIS A 45 4.34 -0.38 0.26
CA HIS A 45 5.24 -1.50 -0.05
C HIS A 45 5.68 -2.27 1.19
N ALA A 46 5.93 -1.58 2.30
CA ALA A 46 6.26 -2.22 3.56
C ALA A 46 5.08 -3.07 4.06
N GLY A 47 3.85 -2.53 4.04
CA GLY A 47 2.64 -3.23 4.43
C GLY A 47 2.36 -4.44 3.55
N MET A 48 2.47 -4.30 2.22
CA MET A 48 2.29 -5.42 1.29
C MET A 48 3.31 -6.53 1.52
N ARG A 49 4.59 -6.17 1.75
CA ARG A 49 5.62 -7.16 2.08
C ARG A 49 5.30 -7.89 3.37
N THR A 50 4.87 -7.17 4.41
CA THR A 50 4.46 -7.79 5.68
C THR A 50 3.29 -8.75 5.48
N PHE A 51 2.24 -8.32 4.77
CA PHE A 51 1.07 -9.16 4.49
C PHE A 51 1.44 -10.45 3.73
N ILE A 52 2.29 -10.35 2.70
CA ILE A 52 2.76 -11.53 1.95
C ILE A 52 3.55 -12.46 2.88
N GLN A 53 4.44 -11.91 3.70
CA GLN A 53 5.25 -12.71 4.62
C GLN A 53 4.39 -13.42 5.67
N GLU A 54 3.37 -12.77 6.22
CA GLU A 54 2.42 -13.40 7.15
C GLU A 54 1.72 -14.62 6.52
N GLY A 55 1.35 -14.51 5.23
CA GLY A 55 0.76 -15.62 4.48
C GLY A 55 1.73 -16.77 4.24
N ILE A 56 2.98 -16.47 3.90
CA ILE A 56 4.06 -17.47 3.77
C ILE A 56 4.29 -18.17 5.11
N ASP A 57 4.42 -17.41 6.20
CA ASP A 57 4.66 -17.97 7.53
C ASP A 57 3.50 -18.86 7.99
N SER A 58 2.26 -18.49 7.66
CA SER A 58 1.05 -19.30 7.93
C SER A 58 1.07 -20.60 7.12
N ALA A 59 1.44 -20.53 5.84
CA ALA A 59 1.59 -21.70 4.99
C ALA A 59 2.69 -22.66 5.51
N ASP A 60 3.83 -22.12 5.94
CA ASP A 60 4.95 -22.90 6.49
C ASP A 60 4.59 -23.59 7.82
N ARG A 61 3.65 -23.01 8.59
CA ARG A 61 3.06 -23.66 9.77
C ARG A 61 1.99 -24.69 9.45
N GLY A 62 1.59 -24.83 8.19
CA GLY A 62 0.55 -25.76 7.74
C GLY A 62 -0.87 -25.26 7.97
N GLU A 63 -1.07 -23.95 8.16
CA GLU A 63 -2.39 -23.32 8.41
C GLU A 63 -3.17 -23.04 7.10
N LEU A 64 -2.89 -23.81 6.05
CA LEU A 64 -3.62 -23.73 4.78
C LEU A 64 -4.98 -24.41 4.91
N ILE A 65 -5.98 -23.89 4.21
CA ILE A 65 -7.29 -24.53 4.06
C ILE A 65 -7.41 -25.13 2.66
N SER A 66 -8.26 -26.13 2.50
CA SER A 66 -8.59 -26.65 1.18
C SER A 66 -9.45 -25.64 0.40
N GLN A 67 -9.52 -25.82 -0.93
CA GLN A 67 -10.42 -25.01 -1.76
C GLN A 67 -11.89 -25.21 -1.36
N GLU A 68 -12.30 -26.43 -1.02
CA GLU A 68 -13.67 -26.75 -0.58
C GLU A 68 -14.04 -26.04 0.73
N ASP A 69 -13.11 -26.00 1.69
CA ASP A 69 -13.30 -25.28 2.95
C ASP A 69 -13.45 -23.76 2.71
N MET A 70 -12.67 -23.20 1.78
CA MET A 70 -12.73 -21.79 1.42
C MET A 70 -14.06 -21.42 0.75
N GLU A 71 -14.53 -22.25 -0.18
CA GLU A 71 -15.80 -22.07 -0.87
C GLU A 71 -16.98 -22.14 0.12
N THR A 72 -16.97 -23.14 1.00
CA THR A 72 -17.97 -23.28 2.07
C THR A 72 -18.01 -22.03 2.97
N TRP A 73 -16.84 -21.58 3.43
CA TRP A 73 -16.70 -20.36 4.25
C TRP A 73 -17.24 -19.09 3.57
N PHE A 74 -17.09 -19.01 2.25
CA PHE A 74 -17.55 -17.87 1.44
C PHE A 74 -19.06 -17.89 1.23
N GLU A 75 -19.62 -19.06 0.90
CA GLU A 75 -21.06 -19.25 0.69
C GLU A 75 -21.86 -18.89 1.94
N GLU A 76 -21.41 -19.31 3.13
CA GLU A 76 -22.03 -18.96 4.41
C GLU A 76 -22.16 -17.45 4.60
N ARG A 77 -21.10 -16.70 4.25
CA ARG A 77 -21.06 -15.24 4.39
C ARG A 77 -21.95 -14.54 3.38
N VAL A 78 -21.98 -15.01 2.15
CA VAL A 78 -22.90 -14.48 1.12
C VAL A 78 -24.34 -14.72 1.55
N ALA A 79 -24.66 -15.91 2.04
CA ALA A 79 -26.00 -16.25 2.51
C ALA A 79 -26.41 -15.41 3.73
N ALA A 80 -25.49 -15.14 4.67
CA ALA A 80 -25.75 -14.28 5.82
C ALA A 80 -26.10 -12.84 5.41
N ARG A 81 -25.38 -12.26 4.44
CA ARG A 81 -25.65 -10.90 3.93
C ARG A 81 -26.97 -10.76 3.18
N ARG A 82 -27.49 -11.85 2.60
CA ARG A 82 -28.79 -11.84 1.90
C ARG A 82 -29.99 -11.94 2.85
N ARG A 83 -29.76 -12.37 4.09
CA ARG A 83 -30.80 -12.56 5.12
C ARG A 83 -30.95 -11.35 6.06
N GLY A 84 -29.98 -10.45 6.10
CA GLY A 84 -30.03 -9.18 6.84
C GLY A 84 -30.42 -8.03 5.93
#